data_AF-A0A9D6JQJ0-F1
#
_entry.id   AF-A0A9D6JQJ0-F1
#
_cell.length_a   1.000
_cell.length_b   1.000
_cell.length_c   1.000
_cell.angle_alpha   90.00
_cell.angle_beta   90.00
_cell.angle_gamma   90.00
#
_symmetry.space_group_name_H-M   'P 1'
#
loop_
_entity.id
_entity.type
_entity.pdbx_description
1 polymer ?
#
loop_
_entity_poly.entity_id
_entity_poly.type
_entity_poly.pdbx_seq_one_letter_code
_entity_poly.pdbx_strand_id
1 'polypeptide(L)'
;MKSLQDRVFEYIQNKKLIHSGDKVLVGVSGGGDSIALLHLLYDLSLRLEINLLVTHFDHQLRPDESQKDCVFVQKEAEALRLPFLSKKMNIKTLAKDENLSLEETARDARYSFFEEVAQACGAQKIAAGHTREDQAETILLRILRGTGPEGLQGMKPARSLGPLTLIRPLLFISRNELREYLKEKKLEWREDASNDNLFFTRNRVRKVLIPLLEKEFNPQVVDHLNHLSETLECENKYLNDEIQRIRASEIQKEDRNLFFNAHSFKILPQALQTRLIRNLFRELTKGEELSFVHVKNVLSFLSSSQSGRSLELPQGLEVWLDFDRIFMGQREAKSGFPCQTLLIPGEKMILTDPFKYEIFVRWMKKEEEIEERKNQVSLGNFLEELSLEGEVERVEHFDGSCVDSLLIRSREAGDLYDPIGLGTFKKIKEILIDQKIPRSLREAIPLFLSKDKILWVGGYRISESFKVKPETQTILEIRLRMVRCSRTLYLPVLPIP
;
A
#
# COMPACT_ATOMS: atom_id res chain seq x y z
N MET A 1 -0.36 -48.13 -7.48
CA MET A 1 -0.19 -46.66 -7.56
C MET A 1 -1.57 -46.02 -7.67
N LYS A 2 -1.79 -44.84 -7.08
CA LYS A 2 -3.04 -44.08 -7.27
C LYS A 2 -3.17 -43.69 -8.75
N SER A 3 -4.40 -43.69 -9.28
CA SER A 3 -4.65 -43.22 -10.65
C SER A 3 -4.30 -41.74 -10.80
N LEU A 4 -4.07 -41.28 -12.03
CA LEU A 4 -3.83 -39.84 -12.27
C LEU A 4 -5.04 -39.01 -11.82
N GLN A 5 -6.26 -39.50 -12.08
CA GLN A 5 -7.50 -38.87 -11.64
C GLN A 5 -7.57 -38.72 -10.13
N ASP A 6 -7.23 -39.77 -9.36
CA ASP A 6 -7.25 -39.71 -7.90
C ASP A 6 -6.24 -38.70 -7.34
N ARG A 7 -5.04 -38.65 -7.94
CA ARG A 7 -4.02 -37.65 -7.56
C ARG A 7 -4.51 -36.22 -7.83
N VAL A 8 -5.14 -35.98 -8.98
CA VAL A 8 -5.72 -34.67 -9.31
C VAL A 8 -6.84 -34.31 -8.34
N PHE A 9 -7.72 -35.25 -8.04
CA PHE A 9 -8.81 -35.06 -7.07
C PHE A 9 -8.25 -34.68 -5.69
N GLU A 10 -7.28 -35.44 -5.17
CA GLU A 10 -6.63 -35.15 -3.89
C GLU A 10 -5.94 -33.79 -3.89
N TYR A 11 -5.27 -33.41 -4.97
CA TYR A 11 -4.65 -32.10 -5.09
C TYR A 11 -5.68 -30.96 -5.06
N ILE A 12 -6.79 -31.10 -5.80
CA ILE A 12 -7.91 -30.14 -5.81
C ILE A 12 -8.47 -29.96 -4.40
N GLN A 13 -8.68 -31.06 -3.67
CA GLN A 13 -9.20 -31.03 -2.29
C GLN A 13 -8.20 -30.40 -1.32
N ASN A 14 -6.95 -30.85 -1.33
CA ASN A 14 -5.89 -30.37 -0.43
C ASN A 14 -5.62 -28.87 -0.60
N LYS A 15 -5.61 -28.39 -1.85
CA LYS A 15 -5.41 -26.96 -2.16
C LYS A 15 -6.73 -26.17 -2.21
N LYS A 16 -7.87 -26.79 -1.92
CA LYS A 16 -9.22 -26.18 -1.91
C LYS A 16 -9.51 -25.39 -3.19
N LEU A 17 -9.17 -25.97 -4.34
CA LEU A 17 -9.28 -25.27 -5.63
C LEU A 17 -10.74 -25.14 -6.10
N ILE A 18 -11.54 -26.15 -5.80
CA ILE A 18 -12.93 -26.31 -6.26
C ILE A 18 -13.79 -26.75 -5.08
N HIS A 19 -14.99 -26.17 -4.95
CA HIS A 19 -16.02 -26.59 -4.00
C HIS A 19 -17.23 -27.17 -4.74
N SER A 20 -18.03 -27.97 -4.03
CA SER A 20 -19.29 -28.50 -4.57
C SER A 20 -20.21 -27.36 -5.01
N GLY A 21 -20.83 -27.51 -6.18
CA GLY A 21 -21.69 -26.49 -6.82
C GLY A 21 -20.94 -25.41 -7.61
N ASP A 22 -19.60 -25.41 -7.61
CA ASP A 22 -18.84 -24.46 -8.42
C ASP A 22 -19.12 -24.66 -9.92
N LYS A 23 -19.27 -23.54 -10.63
CA LYS A 23 -19.23 -23.50 -12.10
C LYS A 23 -17.82 -23.13 -12.54
N VAL A 24 -17.19 -24.03 -13.29
CA VAL A 24 -15.77 -23.92 -13.68
C VAL A 24 -15.65 -23.72 -15.19
N LEU A 25 -15.09 -22.58 -15.58
CA LEU A 25 -14.64 -22.35 -16.95
C LEU A 25 -13.35 -23.10 -17.19
N VAL A 26 -13.28 -23.93 -18.23
CA VAL A 26 -12.05 -24.62 -18.62
C VAL A 26 -11.47 -23.90 -19.82
N GLY A 27 -10.28 -23.31 -19.66
CA GLY A 27 -9.57 -22.63 -20.74
C GLY A 27 -8.83 -23.65 -21.60
N VAL A 28 -9.32 -23.89 -22.83
CA VAL A 28 -8.78 -24.93 -23.73
C VAL A 28 -8.19 -24.31 -24.98
N SER A 29 -6.87 -24.45 -25.16
CA SER A 29 -6.17 -23.96 -26.36
C SER A 29 -6.15 -24.97 -27.51
N GLY A 30 -6.50 -26.24 -27.24
CA GLY A 30 -6.33 -27.36 -28.17
C GLY A 30 -5.00 -28.09 -28.01
N GLY A 31 -4.09 -27.55 -27.19
CA GLY A 31 -2.85 -28.21 -26.81
C GLY A 31 -3.08 -29.36 -25.84
N GLY A 32 -2.18 -30.36 -25.85
CA GLY A 32 -2.32 -31.58 -25.05
C GLY A 32 -2.56 -31.33 -23.55
N ASP A 33 -1.90 -30.35 -22.94
CA ASP A 33 -2.06 -30.07 -21.50
C ASP A 33 -3.49 -29.58 -21.19
N SER A 34 -4.07 -28.80 -22.10
CA SER A 34 -5.43 -28.26 -21.96
C SER A 34 -6.52 -29.28 -22.27
N ILE A 35 -6.29 -30.19 -23.22
CA ILE A 35 -7.17 -31.33 -23.48
C ILE A 35 -7.15 -32.30 -22.31
N ALA A 36 -5.96 -32.64 -21.79
CA ALA A 36 -5.84 -33.49 -20.61
C ALA A 36 -6.60 -32.87 -19.41
N LEU A 37 -6.46 -31.56 -19.18
CA LEU A 37 -7.22 -30.85 -18.15
C LEU A 37 -8.74 -31.01 -18.32
N LEU A 38 -9.25 -30.80 -19.53
CA LEU A 38 -10.68 -30.89 -19.83
C LEU A 38 -11.22 -32.29 -19.47
N HIS A 39 -10.57 -33.34 -19.97
CA HIS A 39 -11.02 -34.71 -19.72
C HIS A 39 -10.85 -35.13 -18.26
N LEU A 40 -9.78 -34.71 -17.58
CA LEU A 40 -9.60 -34.99 -16.16
C LEU A 40 -10.68 -34.32 -15.31
N LEU A 41 -11.02 -33.06 -15.58
CA LEU A 41 -12.10 -32.38 -14.86
C LEU A 41 -13.47 -32.96 -15.20
N TYR A 42 -13.69 -33.37 -16.45
CA TYR A 42 -14.92 -34.04 -16.87
C TYR A 42 -15.11 -35.36 -16.12
N ASP A 43 -14.09 -36.23 -16.10
CA ASP A 43 -14.11 -37.51 -15.38
C ASP A 43 -14.36 -37.31 -13.88
N LEU A 44 -13.85 -36.21 -13.31
CA LEU A 44 -14.01 -35.87 -11.90
C LEU A 44 -15.27 -35.04 -11.60
N SER A 45 -16.01 -34.57 -12.60
CA SER A 45 -17.09 -33.58 -12.43
C SER A 45 -18.20 -34.05 -11.50
N LEU A 46 -18.60 -35.33 -11.62
CA LEU A 46 -19.60 -35.95 -10.74
C LEU A 46 -19.10 -36.07 -9.30
N ARG A 47 -17.83 -36.46 -9.12
CA ARG A 47 -17.21 -36.62 -7.79
C ARG A 47 -16.96 -35.28 -7.10
N LEU A 48 -16.72 -34.22 -7.88
CA LEU A 48 -16.53 -32.85 -7.41
C LEU A 48 -17.84 -32.07 -7.31
N GLU A 49 -18.94 -32.62 -7.84
CA GLU A 49 -20.26 -31.98 -7.92
C GLU A 49 -20.21 -30.59 -8.60
N ILE A 50 -19.54 -30.51 -9.76
CA ILE A 50 -19.33 -29.26 -10.49
C ILE A 50 -19.94 -29.27 -11.88
N ASN A 51 -20.19 -28.06 -12.40
CA ASN A 51 -20.53 -27.85 -13.80
C ASN A 51 -19.36 -27.26 -14.57
N LEU A 52 -19.10 -27.79 -15.76
CA LEU A 52 -18.01 -27.35 -16.62
C LEU A 52 -18.55 -26.57 -17.81
N LEU A 53 -17.85 -25.51 -18.20
CA LEU A 53 -18.05 -24.80 -19.46
C LEU A 53 -16.70 -24.67 -20.17
N VAL A 54 -16.63 -25.07 -21.43
CA VAL A 54 -15.41 -25.01 -22.23
C VAL A 54 -15.28 -23.62 -22.86
N THR A 55 -14.12 -23.01 -22.69
CA THR A 55 -13.80 -21.70 -23.27
C THR A 55 -12.55 -21.78 -24.16
N HIS A 56 -12.61 -21.16 -25.33
CA HIS A 56 -11.47 -21.05 -26.24
C HIS A 56 -11.24 -19.59 -26.64
N PHE A 57 -10.00 -19.11 -26.52
CA PHE A 57 -9.63 -17.77 -26.94
C PHE A 57 -8.62 -17.82 -28.08
N ASP A 58 -9.03 -17.30 -29.24
CA ASP A 58 -8.22 -17.24 -30.45
C ASP A 58 -7.58 -15.85 -30.57
N HIS A 59 -6.25 -15.81 -30.46
CA HIS A 59 -5.42 -14.61 -30.54
C HIS A 59 -5.19 -14.09 -31.97
N GLN A 60 -5.67 -14.79 -33.01
CA GLN A 60 -5.48 -14.52 -34.44
C GLN A 60 -4.03 -14.24 -34.86
N LEU A 61 -3.06 -14.85 -34.17
CA LEU A 61 -1.65 -14.73 -34.54
C LEU A 61 -1.34 -15.49 -35.84
N ARG A 62 -2.13 -16.55 -36.13
CA ARG A 62 -2.08 -17.39 -37.34
C ARG A 62 -3.53 -17.76 -37.79
N PRO A 63 -4.15 -16.99 -38.70
CA PRO A 63 -5.57 -17.12 -39.01
C PRO A 63 -6.04 -18.54 -39.35
N ASP A 64 -5.28 -19.27 -40.15
CA ASP A 64 -5.68 -20.61 -40.62
C ASP A 64 -5.48 -21.73 -39.58
N GLU A 65 -4.44 -21.62 -38.73
CA GLU A 65 -4.18 -22.61 -37.68
C GLU A 65 -5.13 -22.40 -36.50
N SER A 66 -5.32 -21.14 -36.07
CA SER A 66 -6.17 -20.82 -34.93
C SER A 66 -7.64 -21.15 -35.20
N GLN A 67 -8.10 -21.00 -36.45
CA GLN A 67 -9.44 -21.47 -36.84
C GLN A 67 -9.59 -22.99 -36.68
N LYS A 68 -8.57 -23.76 -37.06
CA LYS A 68 -8.58 -25.23 -36.92
C LYS A 68 -8.52 -25.64 -35.45
N ASP A 69 -7.78 -24.91 -34.60
CA ASP A 69 -7.74 -25.14 -33.16
C ASP A 69 -9.12 -24.93 -32.54
N CYS A 70 -9.81 -23.83 -32.88
CA CYS A 70 -11.16 -23.55 -32.39
C CYS A 70 -12.16 -24.65 -32.79
N VAL A 71 -12.14 -25.09 -34.04
CA VAL A 71 -13.03 -26.17 -34.53
C VAL A 71 -12.72 -27.49 -33.84
N PHE A 72 -11.46 -27.79 -33.59
CA PHE A 72 -11.05 -28.98 -32.85
C PHE A 72 -11.60 -28.95 -31.41
N VAL A 73 -11.38 -27.87 -30.67
CA VAL A 73 -11.88 -27.74 -29.29
C VAL A 73 -13.41 -27.77 -29.22
N GLN A 74 -14.09 -27.17 -30.21
CA GLN A 74 -15.55 -27.24 -30.30
C GLN A 74 -16.04 -28.68 -30.41
N LYS A 75 -15.43 -29.49 -31.28
CA LYS A 75 -15.79 -30.91 -31.43
C LYS A 75 -15.58 -31.71 -30.16
N GLU A 76 -14.48 -31.47 -29.44
CA GLU A 76 -14.21 -32.13 -28.16
C GLU A 76 -15.26 -31.76 -27.10
N ALA A 77 -15.65 -30.48 -27.02
CA ALA A 77 -16.70 -30.05 -26.11
C ALA A 77 -18.07 -30.67 -26.44
N GLU A 78 -18.42 -30.73 -27.73
CA GLU A 78 -19.65 -31.36 -28.23
C GLU A 78 -19.67 -32.87 -27.92
N ALA A 79 -18.54 -33.57 -28.11
CA ALA A 79 -18.40 -35.00 -27.79
C ALA A 79 -18.64 -35.29 -26.31
N LEU A 80 -18.20 -34.38 -25.42
CA LEU A 80 -18.44 -34.45 -23.98
C LEU A 80 -19.80 -33.87 -23.55
N ARG A 81 -20.61 -33.36 -24.50
CA ARG A 81 -21.88 -32.66 -24.25
C ARG A 81 -21.76 -31.49 -23.28
N LEU A 82 -20.65 -30.76 -23.36
CA LEU A 82 -20.37 -29.58 -22.54
C LEU A 82 -20.68 -28.29 -23.32
N PRO A 83 -21.17 -27.23 -22.64
CA PRO A 83 -21.31 -25.92 -23.27
C PRO A 83 -19.96 -25.38 -23.73
N PHE A 84 -19.93 -24.76 -24.91
CA PHE A 84 -18.73 -24.21 -25.53
C PHE A 84 -18.92 -22.73 -25.87
N LEU A 85 -17.95 -21.89 -25.50
CA LEU A 85 -17.88 -20.49 -25.89
C LEU A 85 -16.49 -20.16 -26.43
N SER A 86 -16.44 -19.41 -27.53
CA SER A 86 -15.19 -18.94 -28.09
C SER A 86 -15.24 -17.46 -28.44
N LYS A 87 -14.08 -16.80 -28.38
CA LYS A 87 -13.89 -15.43 -28.82
C LYS A 87 -12.63 -15.33 -29.66
N LYS A 88 -12.72 -14.56 -30.74
CA LYS A 88 -11.62 -14.28 -31.65
C LYS A 88 -11.25 -12.81 -31.54
N MET A 89 -9.96 -12.52 -31.42
CA MET A 89 -9.48 -11.15 -31.31
C MET A 89 -8.10 -11.00 -31.95
N ASN A 90 -7.92 -9.95 -32.76
CA ASN A 90 -6.64 -9.64 -33.36
C ASN A 90 -5.74 -8.89 -32.38
N ILE A 91 -4.87 -9.62 -31.69
CA ILE A 91 -3.97 -9.05 -30.68
C ILE A 91 -2.92 -8.11 -31.30
N LYS A 92 -2.53 -8.30 -32.56
CA LYS A 92 -1.53 -7.43 -33.21
C LYS A 92 -2.02 -6.00 -33.39
N THR A 93 -3.31 -5.84 -33.70
CA THR A 93 -3.92 -4.52 -33.82
C THR A 93 -4.05 -3.88 -32.44
N LEU A 94 -4.59 -4.63 -31.46
CA LEU A 94 -4.80 -4.14 -30.09
C LEU A 94 -3.48 -3.69 -29.41
N ALA A 95 -2.40 -4.47 -29.55
CA ALA A 95 -1.12 -4.15 -28.94
C ALA A 95 -0.48 -2.86 -29.50
N LYS A 96 -0.73 -2.56 -30.78
CA LYS A 96 -0.26 -1.31 -31.40
C LYS A 96 -1.02 -0.10 -30.87
N ASP A 97 -2.32 -0.25 -30.65
CA ASP A 97 -3.17 0.84 -30.18
C ASP A 97 -2.92 1.16 -28.69
N GLU A 98 -2.58 0.15 -27.88
CA GLU A 98 -2.34 0.29 -26.43
C GLU A 98 -0.85 0.48 -26.06
N ASN A 99 0.06 0.41 -27.03
CA ASN A 99 1.51 0.54 -26.84
C ASN A 99 2.09 -0.47 -25.82
N LEU A 100 1.48 -1.66 -25.73
CA LEU A 100 1.83 -2.77 -24.84
C LEU A 100 2.57 -3.88 -25.57
N SER A 101 3.26 -4.76 -24.83
CA SER A 101 3.85 -5.95 -25.44
C SER A 101 2.75 -6.91 -25.94
N LEU A 102 3.03 -7.64 -27.02
CA LEU A 102 2.09 -8.61 -27.60
C LEU A 102 1.67 -9.69 -26.59
N GLU A 103 2.57 -10.10 -25.68
CA GLU A 103 2.31 -11.14 -24.69
C GLU A 103 1.41 -10.63 -23.55
N GLU A 104 1.62 -9.39 -23.09
CA GLU A 104 0.76 -8.74 -22.09
C GLU A 104 -0.63 -8.48 -22.65
N THR A 105 -0.72 -7.89 -23.85
CA THR A 105 -2.00 -7.63 -24.53
C THR A 105 -2.79 -8.93 -24.76
N ALA A 106 -2.12 -10.00 -25.21
CA ALA A 106 -2.75 -11.32 -25.37
C ALA A 106 -3.30 -11.86 -24.04
N ARG A 107 -2.56 -11.62 -22.95
CA ARG A 107 -2.95 -12.10 -21.62
C ARG A 107 -4.14 -11.33 -21.06
N ASP A 108 -4.15 -10.02 -21.20
CA ASP A 108 -5.18 -9.15 -20.65
C ASP A 108 -6.49 -9.29 -21.43
N ALA A 109 -6.42 -9.35 -22.77
CA ALA A 109 -7.59 -9.64 -23.61
C ALA A 109 -8.24 -10.99 -23.27
N ARG A 110 -7.40 -12.01 -23.03
CA ARG A 110 -7.87 -13.35 -22.64
C ARG A 110 -8.53 -13.36 -21.26
N TYR A 111 -7.97 -12.68 -20.27
CA TYR A 111 -8.60 -12.59 -18.95
C TYR A 111 -9.89 -11.78 -18.99
N SER A 112 -9.94 -10.68 -19.75
CA SER A 112 -11.15 -9.89 -19.96
C SER A 112 -12.27 -10.74 -20.59
N PHE A 113 -11.93 -11.59 -21.56
CA PHE A 113 -12.88 -12.56 -22.12
C PHE A 113 -13.39 -13.56 -21.07
N PHE A 114 -12.50 -14.11 -20.23
CA PHE A 114 -12.92 -15.04 -19.20
C PHE A 114 -13.81 -14.39 -18.15
N GLU A 115 -13.56 -13.13 -17.78
CA GLU A 115 -14.42 -12.36 -16.89
C GLU A 115 -15.81 -12.11 -17.50
N GLU A 116 -15.88 -11.71 -18.77
CA GLU A 116 -17.14 -11.53 -19.50
C GLU A 116 -17.97 -12.82 -19.51
N VAL A 117 -17.35 -13.95 -19.89
CA VAL A 117 -18.01 -15.26 -19.91
C VAL A 117 -18.48 -15.66 -18.51
N ALA A 118 -17.63 -15.47 -17.50
CA ALA A 118 -17.95 -15.83 -16.14
C ALA A 118 -19.13 -15.05 -15.58
N GLN A 119 -19.20 -13.75 -15.86
CA GLN A 119 -20.34 -12.92 -15.46
C GLN A 119 -21.63 -13.41 -16.13
N ALA A 120 -21.58 -13.72 -17.43
CA ALA A 120 -22.77 -14.17 -18.17
C ALA A 120 -23.33 -15.52 -17.68
N CYS A 121 -22.47 -16.45 -17.27
CA CYS A 121 -22.90 -17.80 -16.84
C CYS A 121 -22.92 -18.02 -15.31
N GLY A 122 -22.48 -17.01 -14.55
CA GLY A 122 -22.32 -17.07 -13.09
C GLY A 122 -21.22 -18.03 -12.67
N ALA A 123 -20.11 -18.12 -13.41
CA ALA A 123 -18.95 -18.93 -13.03
C ALA A 123 -18.04 -18.20 -12.04
N GLN A 124 -17.49 -18.95 -11.10
CA GLN A 124 -16.61 -18.44 -10.04
C GLN A 124 -15.14 -18.77 -10.31
N LYS A 125 -14.89 -19.81 -11.12
CA LYS A 125 -13.56 -20.40 -11.30
C LYS A 125 -13.21 -20.51 -12.78
N ILE A 126 -11.92 -20.33 -13.06
CA ILE A 126 -11.33 -20.69 -14.34
C ILE A 126 -10.15 -21.63 -14.15
N ALA A 127 -10.18 -22.78 -14.80
CA ALA A 127 -9.11 -23.77 -14.80
C ALA A 127 -8.18 -23.59 -16.01
N ALA A 128 -6.87 -23.58 -15.75
CA ALA A 128 -5.83 -23.54 -16.79
C ALA A 128 -4.84 -24.69 -16.64
N GLY A 129 -4.43 -25.27 -17.77
CA GLY A 129 -3.58 -26.48 -17.84
C GLY A 129 -2.09 -26.23 -17.65
N HIS A 130 -1.71 -25.43 -16.65
CA HIS A 130 -0.29 -25.22 -16.31
C HIS A 130 0.28 -26.43 -15.57
N THR A 131 1.47 -26.88 -15.93
CA THR A 131 2.14 -28.07 -15.37
C THR A 131 3.29 -27.72 -14.44
N ARG A 132 3.94 -28.74 -13.85
CA ARG A 132 5.16 -28.56 -13.03
C ARG A 132 6.32 -27.94 -13.82
N GLU A 133 6.41 -28.21 -15.12
CA GLU A 133 7.43 -27.61 -15.98
C GLU A 133 7.14 -26.12 -16.20
N ASP A 134 5.86 -25.72 -16.35
CA ASP A 134 5.50 -24.29 -16.39
C ASP A 134 5.89 -23.56 -15.10
N GLN A 135 5.78 -24.25 -13.96
CA GLN A 135 6.21 -23.72 -12.67
C GLN A 135 7.72 -23.49 -12.64
N ALA A 136 8.52 -24.48 -13.04
CA ALA A 136 9.98 -24.36 -13.14
C ALA A 136 10.40 -23.25 -14.12
N GLU A 137 9.77 -23.17 -15.30
CA GLU A 137 9.95 -22.08 -16.27
C GLU A 137 9.70 -20.72 -15.60
N THR A 138 8.61 -20.58 -14.86
CA THR A 138 8.23 -19.33 -14.19
C THR A 138 9.25 -18.93 -13.12
N ILE A 139 9.75 -19.89 -12.33
CA ILE A 139 10.74 -19.64 -11.29
C ILE A 139 12.06 -19.17 -11.91
N LEU A 140 12.56 -19.87 -12.93
CA LEU A 140 13.79 -19.49 -13.64
C LEU A 140 13.68 -18.10 -14.28
N LEU A 141 12.55 -17.80 -14.93
CA LEU A 141 12.31 -16.47 -15.51
C LEU A 141 12.33 -15.37 -14.45
N ARG A 142 11.79 -15.62 -13.25
CA ARG A 142 11.82 -14.65 -12.14
C ARG A 142 13.21 -14.50 -11.54
N ILE A 143 13.98 -15.59 -11.43
CA ILE A 143 15.39 -15.53 -11.03
C ILE A 143 16.18 -14.64 -11.98
N LEU A 144 16.04 -14.86 -13.29
CA LEU A 144 16.76 -14.09 -14.32
C LEU A 144 16.39 -12.60 -14.33
N ARG A 145 15.16 -12.24 -13.95
CA ARG A 145 14.71 -10.84 -13.83
C ARG A 145 15.11 -10.17 -12.50
N GLY A 146 15.58 -10.96 -11.53
CA GLY A 146 15.74 -10.54 -10.15
C GLY A 146 14.42 -10.62 -9.39
N THR A 147 14.40 -11.42 -8.33
CA THR A 147 13.22 -11.61 -7.49
C THR A 147 13.62 -11.85 -6.04
N GLY A 148 12.74 -11.49 -5.11
CA GLY A 148 12.83 -11.94 -3.71
C GLY A 148 12.07 -13.25 -3.47
N PRO A 149 11.99 -13.68 -2.20
CA PRO A 149 11.28 -14.90 -1.79
C PRO A 149 9.81 -14.96 -2.24
N GLU A 150 9.11 -13.84 -2.31
CA GLU A 150 7.70 -13.80 -2.77
C GLU A 150 7.55 -14.22 -4.24
N GLY A 151 8.45 -13.76 -5.11
CA GLY A 151 8.42 -14.16 -6.52
C GLY A 151 9.01 -15.55 -6.75
N LEU A 152 9.84 -16.08 -5.86
CA LEU A 152 10.34 -17.45 -6.01
C LEU A 152 9.28 -18.54 -5.76
N GLN A 153 8.11 -18.19 -5.21
CA GLN A 153 6.95 -19.10 -5.12
C GLN A 153 6.33 -19.49 -6.47
N GLY A 154 6.85 -18.97 -7.60
CA GLY A 154 6.30 -19.24 -8.92
C GLY A 154 4.81 -18.89 -9.03
N MET A 155 4.06 -19.72 -9.75
CA MET A 155 2.61 -19.63 -9.83
C MET A 155 1.95 -20.24 -8.59
N LYS A 156 0.90 -19.58 -8.10
CA LYS A 156 0.05 -20.14 -7.05
C LYS A 156 -0.96 -21.14 -7.66
N PRO A 157 -1.34 -22.20 -6.93
CA PRO A 157 -2.40 -23.11 -7.37
C PRO A 157 -3.73 -22.40 -7.63
N ALA A 158 -4.06 -21.39 -6.81
CA ALA A 158 -5.19 -20.50 -6.98
C ALA A 158 -4.75 -19.03 -6.93
N ARG A 159 -5.32 -18.19 -7.81
CA ARG A 159 -5.10 -16.74 -7.84
C ARG A 159 -6.43 -16.02 -8.09
N SER A 160 -6.76 -15.02 -7.27
CA SER A 160 -7.90 -14.13 -7.55
C SER A 160 -7.60 -13.21 -8.73
N LEU A 161 -8.58 -13.06 -9.60
CA LEU A 161 -8.68 -12.14 -10.73
C LEU A 161 -9.97 -11.32 -10.54
N GLY A 162 -10.08 -10.63 -9.40
CA GLY A 162 -11.32 -9.92 -9.02
C GLY A 162 -12.45 -10.91 -8.68
N PRO A 163 -13.59 -10.91 -9.41
CA PRO A 163 -14.72 -11.80 -9.14
C PRO A 163 -14.39 -13.28 -9.44
N LEU A 164 -13.34 -13.54 -10.22
CA LEU A 164 -12.93 -14.87 -10.62
C LEU A 164 -11.74 -15.40 -9.81
N THR A 165 -11.66 -16.73 -9.69
CA THR A 165 -10.43 -17.40 -9.24
C THR A 165 -9.85 -18.25 -10.37
N LEU A 166 -8.62 -17.94 -10.78
CA LEU A 166 -7.83 -18.78 -11.66
C LEU A 166 -7.20 -19.94 -10.87
N ILE A 167 -7.57 -21.16 -11.22
CA ILE A 167 -7.07 -22.40 -10.62
C ILE A 167 -6.18 -23.17 -11.60
N ARG A 168 -5.19 -23.89 -11.06
CA ARG A 168 -4.22 -24.68 -11.82
C ARG A 168 -4.19 -26.12 -11.28
N PRO A 169 -5.17 -26.97 -11.62
CA PRO A 169 -5.27 -28.32 -11.08
C PRO A 169 -4.10 -29.23 -11.43
N LEU A 170 -3.36 -28.93 -12.51
CA LEU A 170 -2.27 -29.77 -13.02
C LEU A 170 -0.88 -29.28 -12.62
N LEU A 171 -0.76 -28.28 -11.73
CA LEU A 171 0.50 -27.60 -11.43
C LEU A 171 1.57 -28.54 -10.85
N PHE A 172 1.16 -29.66 -10.26
CA PHE A 172 2.04 -30.67 -9.66
C PHE A 172 2.36 -31.85 -10.60
N ILE A 173 1.75 -31.89 -11.79
CA ILE A 173 1.86 -33.00 -12.75
C ILE A 173 2.85 -32.64 -13.85
N SER A 174 3.57 -33.65 -14.35
CA SER A 174 4.46 -33.50 -15.50
C SER A 174 3.73 -33.49 -16.84
N ARG A 175 4.29 -32.78 -17.81
CA ARG A 175 3.82 -32.89 -19.22
C ARG A 175 3.88 -34.33 -19.73
N ASN A 176 4.88 -35.12 -19.33
CA ASN A 176 5.00 -36.51 -19.79
C ASN A 176 3.83 -37.38 -19.27
N GLU A 177 3.48 -37.27 -17.99
CA GLU A 177 2.32 -37.96 -17.40
C GLU A 177 1.02 -37.59 -18.12
N LEU A 178 0.84 -36.30 -18.48
CA LEU A 178 -0.33 -35.88 -19.25
C LEU A 178 -0.34 -36.50 -20.66
N ARG A 179 0.82 -36.61 -21.32
CA ARG A 179 0.92 -37.25 -22.64
C ARG A 179 0.66 -38.76 -22.57
N GLU A 180 1.11 -39.44 -21.52
CA GLU A 180 0.79 -40.85 -21.27
C GLU A 180 -0.71 -41.04 -21.06
N TYR A 181 -1.33 -40.18 -20.25
CA TYR A 181 -2.78 -40.18 -20.04
C TYR A 181 -3.57 -39.99 -21.35
N LEU A 182 -3.19 -39.02 -22.18
CA LEU A 182 -3.85 -38.80 -23.48
C LEU A 182 -3.73 -40.02 -24.39
N LYS A 183 -2.56 -40.65 -24.43
CA LYS A 183 -2.33 -41.88 -25.22
C LYS A 183 -3.16 -43.05 -24.70
N GLU A 184 -3.22 -43.25 -23.38
CA GLU A 184 -4.03 -44.29 -22.75
C GLU A 184 -5.51 -44.13 -23.08
N LYS A 185 -6.02 -42.90 -23.02
CA LYS A 185 -7.41 -42.55 -23.37
C LYS A 185 -7.66 -42.45 -24.88
N LYS A 186 -6.62 -42.61 -25.71
CA LYS A 186 -6.67 -42.45 -27.18
C LYS A 186 -7.26 -41.10 -27.62
N LEU A 187 -6.91 -40.05 -26.89
CA LEU A 187 -7.32 -38.69 -27.19
C LEU A 187 -6.33 -38.03 -28.15
N GLU A 188 -6.86 -37.37 -29.17
CA GLU A 188 -6.05 -36.54 -30.06
C GLU A 188 -5.78 -35.18 -29.40
N TRP A 189 -4.67 -34.54 -29.76
CA TRP A 189 -4.39 -33.15 -29.40
C TRP A 189 -3.58 -32.49 -30.51
N ARG A 190 -3.53 -31.17 -30.48
CA ARG A 190 -2.76 -30.38 -31.44
C ARG A 190 -1.48 -29.87 -30.80
N GLU A 191 -0.39 -29.87 -31.56
CA GLU A 191 0.87 -29.25 -31.14
C GLU A 191 1.05 -27.93 -31.88
N ASP A 192 1.33 -26.87 -31.13
CA ASP A 192 1.47 -25.53 -31.69
C ASP A 192 2.93 -25.27 -32.11
N ALA A 193 3.16 -25.04 -33.40
CA ALA A 193 4.46 -24.76 -34.01
C ALA A 193 5.13 -23.46 -33.52
N SER A 194 4.40 -22.49 -32.95
CA SER A 194 5.01 -21.28 -32.38
C SER A 194 5.76 -21.54 -31.07
N ASN A 195 5.51 -22.68 -30.42
CA ASN A 195 6.27 -23.11 -29.24
C ASN A 195 7.75 -23.36 -29.54
N ASP A 196 8.12 -23.45 -30.82
CA ASP A 196 9.51 -23.63 -31.25
C ASP A 196 10.24 -22.31 -31.55
N ASN A 197 9.55 -21.17 -31.48
CA ASN A 197 10.18 -19.87 -31.74
C ASN A 197 11.04 -19.42 -30.54
N LEU A 198 12.37 -19.50 -30.68
CA LEU A 198 13.35 -19.10 -29.66
C LEU A 198 13.51 -17.58 -29.47
N PHE A 199 12.80 -16.75 -30.23
CA PHE A 199 12.74 -15.31 -29.97
C PHE A 199 12.19 -15.01 -28.56
N PHE A 200 11.19 -15.77 -28.12
CA PHE A 200 10.57 -15.59 -26.82
C PHE A 200 11.43 -16.18 -25.70
N THR A 201 11.71 -15.40 -24.65
CA THR A 201 12.53 -15.81 -23.51
C THR A 201 12.00 -17.08 -22.83
N ARG A 202 10.67 -17.23 -22.71
CA ARG A 202 10.07 -18.43 -22.15
C ARG A 202 10.39 -19.69 -22.96
N ASN A 203 10.34 -19.60 -24.29
CA ASN A 203 10.68 -20.73 -25.17
C ASN A 203 12.16 -21.10 -25.05
N ARG A 204 13.07 -20.12 -24.92
CA ARG A 204 14.49 -20.37 -24.63
C ARG A 204 14.69 -21.10 -23.30
N VAL A 205 13.98 -20.69 -22.25
CA VAL A 205 14.04 -21.39 -20.95
C VAL A 205 13.57 -22.85 -21.09
N ARG A 206 12.44 -23.07 -21.76
CA ARG A 206 11.82 -24.39 -21.95
C ARG A 206 12.63 -25.34 -22.83
N LYS A 207 13.18 -24.86 -23.94
CA LYS A 207 13.81 -25.70 -24.98
C LYS A 207 15.33 -25.79 -24.88
N VAL A 208 15.97 -24.82 -24.24
CA VAL A 208 17.44 -24.75 -24.14
C VAL A 208 17.87 -24.87 -22.69
N LEU A 209 17.42 -23.98 -21.81
CA LEU A 209 17.96 -23.89 -20.45
C LEU A 209 17.58 -25.09 -19.59
N ILE A 210 16.28 -25.43 -19.50
CA ILE A 210 15.83 -26.57 -18.68
C ILE A 210 16.47 -27.88 -19.16
N PRO A 211 16.45 -28.22 -20.47
CA PRO A 211 17.12 -29.43 -20.95
C PRO A 211 18.63 -29.45 -20.69
N LEU A 212 19.31 -28.30 -20.81
CA LEU A 212 20.73 -28.17 -20.45
C LEU A 212 20.95 -28.45 -18.96
N LEU A 213 20.13 -27.89 -18.08
CA LEU A 213 20.19 -28.12 -16.64
C LEU A 213 19.92 -29.58 -16.28
N GLU A 214 18.91 -30.20 -16.90
CA GLU A 214 18.57 -31.60 -16.69
C GLU A 214 19.70 -32.54 -17.11
N LYS A 215 20.29 -32.28 -18.29
CA LYS A 215 21.30 -33.16 -18.88
C LYS A 215 22.69 -32.98 -18.27
N GLU A 216 23.13 -31.74 -18.10
CA GLU A 216 24.54 -31.45 -17.76
C GLU A 216 24.75 -31.18 -16.25
N PHE A 217 23.68 -30.96 -15.48
CA PHE A 217 23.80 -30.63 -14.05
C PHE A 217 23.02 -31.59 -13.15
N ASN A 218 21.69 -31.65 -13.30
CA ASN A 218 20.84 -32.48 -12.46
C ASN A 218 19.51 -32.83 -13.14
N PRO A 219 19.22 -34.12 -13.42
CA PRO A 219 17.97 -34.54 -14.07
C PRO A 219 16.71 -34.25 -13.24
N GLN A 220 16.84 -33.96 -11.95
CA GLN A 220 15.73 -33.61 -11.05
C GLN A 220 15.56 -32.11 -10.82
N VAL A 221 16.21 -31.25 -11.64
CA VAL A 221 16.17 -29.78 -11.46
C VAL A 221 14.75 -29.23 -11.44
N VAL A 222 13.84 -29.75 -12.28
CA VAL A 222 12.42 -29.34 -12.31
C VAL A 222 11.75 -29.66 -10.97
N ASP A 223 11.96 -30.85 -10.43
CA ASP A 223 11.38 -31.26 -9.14
C ASP A 223 11.97 -30.44 -7.99
N HIS A 224 13.28 -30.18 -7.99
CA HIS A 224 13.93 -29.31 -6.98
C HIS A 224 13.41 -27.88 -7.00
N LEU A 225 13.16 -27.30 -8.19
CA LEU A 225 12.56 -25.96 -8.30
C LEU A 225 11.12 -25.94 -7.77
N ASN A 226 10.35 -27.00 -7.99
CA ASN A 226 9.00 -27.13 -7.44
C ASN A 226 9.03 -27.28 -5.91
N HIS A 227 9.92 -28.10 -5.33
CA HIS A 227 10.08 -28.20 -3.88
C HIS A 227 10.52 -26.88 -3.22
N LEU A 228 11.40 -26.11 -3.89
CA LEU A 228 11.77 -24.76 -3.46
C LEU A 228 10.54 -23.86 -3.42
N SER A 229 9.70 -23.91 -4.45
CA SER A 229 8.46 -23.15 -4.52
C SER A 229 7.50 -23.48 -3.37
N GLU A 230 7.34 -24.76 -3.03
CA GLU A 230 6.46 -25.21 -1.95
C GLU A 230 6.98 -24.79 -0.58
N THR A 231 8.29 -24.92 -0.34
CA THR A 231 8.94 -24.46 0.90
C THR A 231 8.70 -22.96 1.10
N LEU A 232 8.95 -22.17 0.05
CA LEU A 232 8.75 -20.73 0.08
C LEU A 232 7.27 -20.33 0.15
N GLU A 233 6.34 -21.16 -0.31
CA GLU A 233 4.90 -20.94 -0.11
C GLU A 233 4.59 -20.90 1.39
N CYS A 234 5.05 -21.91 2.14
CA CYS A 234 4.84 -22.04 3.57
C CYS A 234 5.52 -20.93 4.38
N GLU A 235 6.81 -20.65 4.12
CA GLU A 235 7.56 -19.64 4.87
C GLU A 235 7.02 -18.22 4.67
N ASN A 236 6.73 -17.85 3.43
CA ASN A 236 6.14 -16.53 3.15
C ASN A 236 4.73 -16.41 3.72
N LYS A 237 3.94 -17.50 3.77
CA LYS A 237 2.63 -17.46 4.43
C LYS A 237 2.79 -17.07 5.90
N TYR A 238 3.68 -17.73 6.62
CA TYR A 238 3.97 -17.39 8.01
C TYR A 238 4.42 -15.93 8.17
N LEU A 239 5.37 -15.49 7.34
CA LEU A 239 5.86 -14.10 7.41
C LEU A 239 4.76 -13.09 7.08
N ASN A 240 3.88 -13.39 6.12
CA ASN A 240 2.77 -12.51 5.79
C ASN A 240 1.74 -12.46 6.92
N ASP A 241 1.42 -13.60 7.54
CA ASP A 241 0.51 -13.66 8.68
C ASP A 241 1.06 -12.83 9.85
N GLU A 242 2.37 -12.87 10.10
CA GLU A 242 3.02 -12.05 11.13
C GLU A 242 2.97 -10.55 10.80
N ILE A 243 3.20 -10.17 9.54
CA ILE A 243 3.05 -8.78 9.09
C ILE A 243 1.62 -8.29 9.26
N GLN A 244 0.61 -9.12 9.01
CA GLN A 244 -0.79 -8.76 9.23
C GLN A 244 -1.08 -8.52 10.73
N ARG A 245 -0.50 -9.32 11.64
CA ARG A 245 -0.63 -9.08 13.08
C ARG A 245 -0.04 -7.73 13.46
N ILE A 246 1.21 -7.47 13.07
CA ILE A 246 1.90 -6.20 13.35
C ILE A 246 1.11 -5.02 12.76
N ARG A 247 0.61 -5.16 11.53
CA ARG A 247 -0.21 -4.14 10.85
C ARG A 247 -1.46 -3.78 11.65
N ALA A 248 -2.11 -4.78 12.25
CA ALA A 248 -3.34 -4.60 13.03
C ALA A 248 -3.08 -4.05 14.44
N SER A 249 -1.97 -4.42 15.08
CA SER A 249 -1.69 -4.04 16.47
C SER A 249 -0.88 -2.75 16.62
N GLU A 250 0.05 -2.46 15.71
CA GLU A 250 1.06 -1.41 15.90
C GLU A 250 0.97 -0.26 14.90
N ILE A 251 0.34 -0.46 13.74
CA ILE A 251 0.31 0.53 12.67
C ILE A 251 -1.00 1.30 12.67
N GLN A 252 -0.90 2.60 12.91
CA GLN A 252 -2.02 3.51 12.93
C GLN A 252 -2.09 4.27 11.60
N LYS A 253 -3.31 4.67 11.21
CA LYS A 253 -3.57 5.44 9.99
C LYS A 253 -4.12 6.81 10.37
N GLU A 254 -3.51 7.84 9.81
CA GLU A 254 -3.95 9.22 9.94
C GLU A 254 -3.97 9.84 8.54
N ASP A 255 -5.16 10.14 8.04
CA ASP A 255 -5.41 10.63 6.68
C ASP A 255 -4.76 9.77 5.59
N ARG A 256 -3.73 10.31 4.91
CA ARG A 256 -2.95 9.67 3.85
C ARG A 256 -1.63 9.06 4.37
N ASN A 257 -1.44 9.03 5.68
CA ASN A 257 -0.20 8.61 6.32
C ASN A 257 -0.43 7.41 7.22
N LEU A 258 0.56 6.52 7.23
CA LEU A 258 0.68 5.42 8.17
C LEU A 258 1.78 5.76 9.16
N PHE A 259 1.56 5.47 10.44
CA PHE A 259 2.56 5.74 11.47
C PHE A 259 2.61 4.65 12.54
N PHE A 260 3.78 4.52 13.14
CA PHE A 260 4.08 3.47 14.11
C PHE A 260 5.29 3.82 14.98
N ASN A 261 5.44 3.12 16.09
CA ASN A 261 6.51 3.40 17.04
C ASN A 261 7.88 2.97 16.50
N ALA A 262 8.86 3.89 16.58
CA ALA A 262 10.21 3.70 16.08
C ALA A 262 11.00 2.67 16.90
N HIS A 263 10.75 2.57 18.20
CA HIS A 263 11.41 1.58 19.07
C HIS A 263 10.92 0.17 18.77
N SER A 264 9.59 -0.02 18.70
CA SER A 264 8.99 -1.32 18.33
C SER A 264 9.50 -1.80 16.97
N PHE A 265 9.53 -0.91 15.97
CA PHE A 265 10.08 -1.24 14.66
C PHE A 265 11.55 -1.68 14.70
N LYS A 266 12.39 -1.00 15.48
CA LYS A 266 13.83 -1.32 15.60
C LYS A 266 14.10 -2.67 16.25
N ILE A 267 13.20 -3.14 17.11
CA ILE A 267 13.31 -4.46 17.76
C ILE A 267 12.92 -5.59 16.80
N LEU A 268 12.09 -5.31 15.79
CA LEU A 268 11.69 -6.33 14.81
C LEU A 268 12.92 -6.92 14.09
N PRO A 269 12.95 -8.24 13.84
CA PRO A 269 13.92 -8.85 12.96
C PRO A 269 13.96 -8.16 11.59
N GLN A 270 15.15 -8.06 11.00
CA GLN A 270 15.36 -7.36 9.73
C GLN A 270 14.44 -7.87 8.60
N ALA A 271 14.12 -9.16 8.60
CA ALA A 271 13.18 -9.76 7.64
C ALA A 271 11.77 -9.15 7.76
N LEU A 272 11.28 -8.95 8.99
CA LEU A 272 9.97 -8.32 9.24
C LEU A 272 10.01 -6.83 8.96
N GLN A 273 11.09 -6.12 9.31
CA GLN A 273 11.25 -4.70 8.95
C GLN A 273 11.17 -4.50 7.43
N THR A 274 11.92 -5.31 6.66
CA THR A 274 11.96 -5.26 5.20
C THR A 274 10.57 -5.50 4.60
N ARG A 275 9.86 -6.52 5.09
CA ARG A 275 8.51 -6.87 4.62
C ARG A 275 7.48 -5.83 5.01
N LEU A 276 7.53 -5.31 6.22
CA LEU A 276 6.61 -4.30 6.71
C LEU A 276 6.70 -3.05 5.84
N ILE A 277 7.91 -2.52 5.59
CA ILE A 277 8.10 -1.35 4.73
C ILE A 277 7.52 -1.57 3.32
N ARG A 278 7.75 -2.75 2.72
CA ARG A 278 7.16 -3.08 1.41
C ARG A 278 5.64 -3.15 1.48
N ASN A 279 5.08 -3.76 2.53
CA ASN A 279 3.65 -3.92 2.70
C ASN A 279 2.95 -2.56 2.88
N LEU A 280 3.49 -1.69 3.73
CA LEU A 280 2.98 -0.33 3.94
C LEU A 280 3.05 0.51 2.66
N PHE A 281 4.16 0.41 1.91
CA PHE A 281 4.28 1.08 0.61
C PHE A 281 3.23 0.58 -0.39
N ARG A 282 3.05 -0.74 -0.50
CA ARG A 282 2.07 -1.37 -1.39
C ARG A 282 0.64 -0.94 -1.03
N GLU A 283 0.33 -0.80 0.26
CA GLU A 283 -0.95 -0.29 0.76
C GLU A 283 -1.19 1.17 0.33
N LEU A 284 -0.20 2.05 0.49
CA LEU A 284 -0.30 3.47 0.16
C LEU A 284 -0.38 3.74 -1.35
N THR A 285 0.26 2.90 -2.15
CA THR A 285 0.34 3.04 -3.62
C THR A 285 -0.67 2.20 -4.39
N LYS A 286 -1.56 1.47 -3.70
CA LYS A 286 -2.55 0.57 -4.30
C LYS A 286 -1.93 -0.54 -5.18
N GLY A 287 -0.77 -1.06 -4.79
CA GLY A 287 -0.19 -2.25 -5.42
C GLY A 287 1.19 -2.09 -6.05
N GLU A 288 1.79 -0.89 -6.03
CA GLU A 288 3.15 -0.70 -6.54
C GLU A 288 4.19 -1.40 -5.66
N GLU A 289 5.26 -1.88 -6.29
CA GLU A 289 6.36 -2.55 -5.61
C GLU A 289 7.51 -1.60 -5.30
N LEU A 290 8.06 -1.71 -4.09
CA LEU A 290 9.24 -0.95 -3.70
C LEU A 290 10.52 -1.73 -4.06
N SER A 291 11.41 -1.10 -4.82
CA SER A 291 12.69 -1.69 -5.23
C SER A 291 13.57 -2.06 -4.03
N PHE A 292 14.48 -3.02 -4.23
CA PHE A 292 15.43 -3.43 -3.19
C PHE A 292 16.29 -2.26 -2.68
N VAL A 293 16.73 -1.39 -3.59
CA VAL A 293 17.56 -0.21 -3.25
C VAL A 293 16.77 0.75 -2.36
N HIS A 294 15.50 1.03 -2.69
CA HIS A 294 14.67 1.90 -1.87
C HIS A 294 14.42 1.33 -0.48
N VAL A 295 14.13 0.02 -0.36
CA VAL A 295 13.95 -0.63 0.95
C VAL A 295 15.23 -0.52 1.79
N LYS A 296 16.40 -0.77 1.19
CA LYS A 296 17.69 -0.63 1.89
C LYS A 296 17.91 0.81 2.36
N ASN A 297 17.59 1.80 1.52
CA ASN A 297 17.70 3.21 1.87
C ASN A 297 16.78 3.58 3.03
N VAL A 298 15.54 3.08 3.06
CA VAL A 298 14.61 3.29 4.18
C VAL A 298 15.17 2.69 5.47
N LEU A 299 15.64 1.44 5.45
CA LEU A 299 16.21 0.80 6.64
C LEU A 299 17.46 1.55 7.16
N SER A 300 18.34 1.98 6.25
CA SER A 300 19.52 2.79 6.60
C SER A 300 19.13 4.17 7.15
N PHE A 301 18.08 4.77 6.60
CA PHE A 301 17.55 6.05 7.06
C PHE A 301 16.99 5.92 8.48
N LEU A 302 16.18 4.89 8.75
CA LEU A 302 15.54 4.67 10.05
C LEU A 302 16.52 4.25 11.15
N SER A 303 17.66 3.64 10.79
CA SER A 303 18.70 3.28 11.76
C SER A 303 19.59 4.47 12.16
N SER A 304 19.88 5.39 11.22
CA SER A 304 20.87 6.46 11.41
C SER A 304 20.29 7.86 11.63
N SER A 305 19.01 8.08 11.34
CA SER A 305 18.43 9.42 11.33
C SER A 305 17.94 9.87 12.71
N GLN A 306 18.11 11.16 12.95
CA GLN A 306 17.49 11.87 14.06
C GLN A 306 16.15 12.47 13.64
N SER A 307 15.29 12.77 14.62
CA SER A 307 13.98 13.40 14.42
C SER A 307 14.05 14.62 13.49
N GLY A 308 13.10 14.72 12.56
CA GLY A 308 12.95 15.85 11.65
C GLY A 308 13.60 15.70 10.28
N ARG A 309 14.29 14.59 9.97
CA ARG A 309 14.71 14.25 8.59
C ARG A 309 13.61 13.45 7.87
N SER A 310 13.61 13.49 6.54
CA SER A 310 12.76 12.65 5.69
C SER A 310 13.57 12.03 4.55
N LEU A 311 13.02 10.97 3.98
CA LEU A 311 13.51 10.28 2.80
C LEU A 311 12.37 10.17 1.79
N GLU A 312 12.61 10.67 0.58
CA GLU A 312 11.67 10.55 -0.52
C GLU A 312 11.63 9.11 -1.06
N LEU A 313 10.43 8.68 -1.43
CA LEU A 313 10.11 7.42 -2.07
C LEU A 313 9.41 7.67 -3.41
N PRO A 314 9.35 6.65 -4.28
CA PRO A 314 8.54 6.73 -5.50
C PRO A 314 7.07 7.08 -5.21
N GLN A 315 6.36 7.55 -6.23
CA GLN A 315 4.95 7.97 -6.14
C GLN A 315 4.71 9.19 -5.23
N GLY A 316 5.75 10.00 -5.00
CA GLY A 316 5.66 11.22 -4.18
C GLY A 316 5.40 10.94 -2.70
N LEU A 317 5.73 9.73 -2.23
CA LEU A 317 5.64 9.36 -0.83
C LEU A 317 6.95 9.73 -0.11
N GLU A 318 6.87 9.92 1.20
CA GLU A 318 8.02 10.13 2.07
C GLU A 318 7.97 9.17 3.26
N VAL A 319 9.15 8.87 3.80
CA VAL A 319 9.31 8.29 5.15
C VAL A 319 10.01 9.32 6.01
N TRP A 320 9.49 9.59 7.21
CA TRP A 320 10.12 10.52 8.14
C TRP A 320 9.99 10.07 9.58
N LEU A 321 10.86 10.63 10.41
CA LEU A 321 10.86 10.42 11.86
C LEU A 321 10.39 11.69 12.54
N ASP A 322 9.38 11.56 13.40
CA ASP A 322 8.97 12.61 14.34
C ASP A 322 9.00 12.05 15.76
N PHE A 323 10.02 12.45 16.51
CA PHE A 323 10.36 11.90 17.82
C PHE A 323 10.50 10.37 17.81
N ASP A 324 9.57 9.68 18.46
CA ASP A 324 9.51 8.23 18.63
C ASP A 324 8.59 7.56 17.61
N ARG A 325 8.09 8.30 16.61
CA ARG A 325 7.18 7.78 15.58
C ARG A 325 7.81 7.84 14.20
N ILE A 326 7.65 6.75 13.46
CA ILE A 326 7.94 6.67 12.03
C ILE A 326 6.65 6.92 11.29
N PHE A 327 6.71 7.76 10.27
CA PHE A 327 5.61 8.02 9.35
C PHE A 327 5.99 7.59 7.94
N MET A 328 5.02 7.12 7.17
CA MET A 328 5.11 6.84 5.76
C MET A 328 3.84 7.33 5.05
N GLY A 329 3.98 8.15 4.01
CA GLY A 329 2.85 8.65 3.24
C GLY A 329 3.14 9.97 2.53
N GLN A 330 2.10 10.75 2.24
CA GLN A 330 2.25 12.07 1.65
C GLN A 330 2.41 13.11 2.76
N ARG A 331 3.56 13.75 2.79
CA ARG A 331 3.82 14.84 3.73
C ARG A 331 3.05 16.08 3.28
N GLU A 332 2.05 16.48 4.05
CA GLU A 332 1.33 17.72 3.78
C GLU A 332 2.27 18.92 3.88
N ALA A 333 2.04 19.90 3.00
CA ALA A 333 2.77 21.17 3.03
C ALA A 333 2.54 21.86 4.38
N LYS A 334 3.58 22.53 4.88
CA LYS A 334 3.53 23.29 6.14
C LYS A 334 2.39 24.32 6.06
N SER A 335 1.30 24.12 6.79
CA SER A 335 0.33 25.19 7.06
C SER A 335 0.87 26.05 8.19
N GLY A 336 1.49 27.17 7.82
CA GLY A 336 1.70 28.30 8.73
C GLY A 336 0.54 29.29 8.57
N PHE A 337 0.49 30.29 9.46
CA PHE A 337 -0.42 31.41 9.27
C PHE A 337 0.01 32.23 8.04
N PRO A 338 -0.93 32.89 7.34
CA PRO A 338 -0.57 33.88 6.33
C PRO A 338 0.28 35.01 6.95
N CYS A 339 0.97 35.74 6.07
CA CYS A 339 1.87 36.86 6.36
C CYS A 339 1.37 37.78 7.50
N GLN A 340 2.34 38.32 8.28
CA GLN A 340 2.15 39.25 9.42
C GLN A 340 0.78 39.95 9.45
N THR A 341 -0.07 39.56 10.39
CA THR A 341 -1.39 40.17 10.55
C THR A 341 -1.37 41.15 11.71
N LEU A 342 -1.91 42.35 11.50
CA LEU A 342 -2.09 43.35 12.55
C LEU A 342 -3.30 42.95 13.43
N LEU A 343 -3.07 42.87 14.73
CA LEU A 343 -4.11 42.68 15.74
C LEU A 343 -4.55 44.04 16.26
N ILE A 344 -5.85 44.33 16.14
CA ILE A 344 -6.47 45.56 16.65
C ILE A 344 -7.07 45.25 18.03
N PRO A 345 -6.60 45.87 19.12
CA PRO A 345 -7.19 45.70 20.45
C PRO A 345 -8.68 46.08 20.46
N GLY A 346 -9.52 45.19 21.00
CA GLY A 346 -10.98 45.26 20.97
C GLY A 346 -11.63 44.31 19.97
N GLU A 347 -10.88 43.77 19.01
CA GLU A 347 -11.39 42.83 18.00
C GLU A 347 -11.05 41.38 18.35
N LYS A 348 -11.96 40.47 18.00
CA LYS A 348 -11.74 39.02 18.07
C LYS A 348 -11.23 38.53 16.73
N MET A 349 -10.05 37.90 16.72
CA MET A 349 -9.48 37.25 15.55
C MET A 349 -9.64 35.74 15.66
N ILE A 350 -10.02 35.09 14.55
CA ILE A 350 -10.10 33.64 14.46
C ILE A 350 -9.14 33.19 13.36
N LEU A 351 -8.14 32.40 13.72
CA LEU A 351 -7.27 31.68 12.78
C LEU A 351 -7.77 30.25 12.72
N THR A 352 -8.05 29.73 11.51
CA THR A 352 -8.72 28.42 11.35
C THR A 352 -7.82 27.31 10.81
N ASP A 353 -6.59 27.61 10.41
CA ASP A 353 -5.65 26.63 9.82
C ASP A 353 -4.23 26.83 10.40
N PRO A 354 -3.55 25.77 10.87
CA PRO A 354 -4.02 24.38 11.03
C PRO A 354 -4.76 24.10 12.33
N PHE A 355 -4.84 25.07 13.24
CA PHE A 355 -5.65 25.00 14.44
C PHE A 355 -6.65 26.15 14.45
N LYS A 356 -7.81 25.94 15.10
CA LYS A 356 -8.74 27.02 15.39
C LYS A 356 -8.26 27.78 16.61
N TYR A 357 -7.52 28.87 16.41
CA TYR A 357 -7.21 29.83 17.46
C TYR A 357 -8.26 30.93 17.48
N GLU A 358 -8.83 31.17 18.65
CA GLU A 358 -9.62 32.36 18.94
C GLU A 358 -8.75 33.28 19.80
N ILE A 359 -8.41 34.43 19.24
CA ILE A 359 -7.53 35.42 19.84
C ILE A 359 -8.37 36.64 20.17
N PHE A 360 -8.30 37.08 21.42
CA PHE A 360 -8.93 38.30 21.86
C PHE A 360 -7.88 39.18 22.54
N VAL A 361 -7.85 40.44 22.13
CA VAL A 361 -6.89 41.42 22.63
C VAL A 361 -7.67 42.60 23.20
N ARG A 362 -7.34 43.07 24.39
CA ARG A 362 -7.94 44.29 24.95
C ARG A 362 -6.94 45.12 25.74
N TRP A 363 -7.19 46.43 25.76
CA TRP A 363 -6.53 47.36 26.67
C TRP A 363 -7.27 47.40 28.00
N MET A 364 -6.53 47.39 29.10
CA MET A 364 -7.06 47.51 30.46
C MET A 364 -6.26 48.53 31.26
N LYS A 365 -6.87 49.08 32.30
CA LYS A 365 -6.14 49.83 33.32
C LYS A 365 -5.55 48.87 34.35
N LYS A 366 -4.43 49.23 34.96
CA LYS A 366 -3.76 48.35 35.94
C LYS A 366 -4.64 48.03 37.16
N GLU A 367 -5.50 48.95 37.56
CA GLU A 367 -6.44 48.74 38.65
C GLU A 367 -7.41 47.57 38.38
N GLU A 368 -7.76 47.33 37.11
CA GLU A 368 -8.66 46.25 36.66
C GLU A 368 -7.93 44.88 36.66
N GLU A 369 -6.62 44.82 36.42
CA GLU A 369 -5.80 43.59 36.47
C GLU A 369 -5.72 43.00 37.89
N ILE A 370 -5.62 43.87 38.90
CA ILE A 370 -5.51 43.47 40.32
C ILE A 370 -6.79 42.76 40.80
N GLU A 371 -7.95 43.12 40.23
CA GLU A 371 -9.24 42.49 40.51
C GLU A 371 -9.38 41.11 39.86
N GLU A 372 -8.92 40.95 38.60
CA GLU A 372 -8.98 39.68 37.87
C GLU A 372 -7.95 38.65 38.36
N ARG A 373 -6.75 39.07 38.81
CA ARG A 373 -5.73 38.16 39.37
C ARG A 373 -6.19 37.38 40.60
N LYS A 374 -7.18 37.88 41.34
CA LYS A 374 -7.76 37.15 42.48
C LYS A 374 -8.55 35.91 42.05
N ASN A 375 -8.91 35.79 40.76
CA ASN A 375 -9.76 34.73 40.22
C ASN A 375 -9.04 33.75 39.29
N GLN A 376 -7.72 33.89 39.05
CA GLN A 376 -7.00 33.00 38.14
C GLN A 376 -6.36 31.79 38.85
N VAL A 377 -6.75 30.60 38.40
CA VAL A 377 -6.15 29.32 38.79
C VAL A 377 -4.87 29.11 37.96
N SER A 378 -3.76 28.86 38.64
CA SER A 378 -2.48 28.49 38.01
C SER A 378 -2.61 27.13 37.31
N LEU A 379 -2.60 27.11 35.98
CA LEU A 379 -2.59 25.89 35.18
C LEU A 379 -1.24 25.70 34.48
N GLY A 380 -0.71 24.48 34.58
CA GLY A 380 0.66 24.05 34.27
C GLY A 380 1.05 24.13 32.79
N ASN A 381 2.03 23.33 32.37
CA ASN A 381 2.64 23.43 31.03
C ASN A 381 1.61 23.21 29.90
N PHE A 382 1.41 24.23 29.06
CA PHE A 382 0.51 24.27 27.88
C PHE A 382 0.61 23.09 26.90
N LEU A 383 1.67 22.28 27.00
CA LEU A 383 2.01 21.25 26.03
C LEU A 383 1.64 19.84 26.48
N GLU A 384 1.49 19.58 27.78
CA GLU A 384 0.84 18.33 28.23
C GLU A 384 -0.65 18.32 27.82
N GLU A 385 -1.24 19.52 27.66
CA GLU A 385 -2.64 19.72 27.30
C GLU A 385 -2.91 19.65 25.78
N LEU A 386 -1.90 19.85 24.91
CA LEU A 386 -2.03 19.64 23.45
C LEU A 386 -2.36 18.18 23.06
N SER A 387 -2.03 17.24 23.94
CA SER A 387 -2.31 15.81 23.79
C SER A 387 -3.74 15.41 24.18
N LEU A 388 -4.48 16.25 24.89
CA LEU A 388 -5.81 15.97 25.41
C LEU A 388 -6.89 16.51 24.45
N GLU A 389 -7.98 15.77 24.25
CA GLU A 389 -9.17 16.31 23.59
C GLU A 389 -9.79 17.38 24.49
N GLY A 390 -9.80 18.65 24.05
CA GLY A 390 -10.33 19.75 24.85
C GLY A 390 -10.00 21.14 24.30
N GLU A 391 -10.54 22.15 24.97
CA GLU A 391 -10.24 23.55 24.72
C GLU A 391 -9.17 24.03 25.70
N VAL A 392 -8.14 24.69 25.19
CA VAL A 392 -7.06 25.26 26.02
C VAL A 392 -7.13 26.79 25.90
N GLU A 393 -7.30 27.48 27.03
CA GLU A 393 -7.27 28.95 27.08
C GLU A 393 -6.08 29.42 27.89
N ARG A 394 -5.35 30.40 27.35
CA ARG A 394 -4.24 31.09 28.02
C ARG A 394 -4.47 32.59 27.97
N VAL A 395 -4.28 33.24 29.11
CA VAL A 395 -4.40 34.69 29.24
C VAL A 395 -3.09 35.21 29.81
N GLU A 396 -2.49 36.16 29.11
CA GLU A 396 -1.24 36.80 29.52
C GLU A 396 -1.38 38.31 29.46
N HIS A 397 -0.67 38.99 30.37
CA HIS A 397 -0.71 40.45 30.54
C HIS A 397 0.66 41.07 30.24
N PHE A 398 0.65 42.17 29.52
CA PHE A 398 1.86 42.87 29.05
C PHE A 398 1.80 44.35 29.41
N ASP A 399 2.97 44.95 29.66
CA ASP A 399 3.07 46.39 29.84
C ASP A 399 2.70 47.12 28.55
N GLY A 400 1.59 47.83 28.58
CA GLY A 400 1.04 48.51 27.43
C GLY A 400 1.90 49.64 26.88
N SER A 401 2.75 50.24 27.72
CA SER A 401 3.67 51.28 27.29
C SER A 401 4.80 50.76 26.40
N CYS A 402 5.04 49.44 26.41
CA CYS A 402 6.04 48.77 25.58
C CYS A 402 5.47 48.25 24.26
N VAL A 403 4.14 48.31 24.05
CA VAL A 403 3.49 47.78 22.85
C VAL A 403 3.06 48.93 21.94
N ASP A 404 3.66 48.97 20.74
CA ASP A 404 3.32 49.95 19.71
C ASP A 404 2.26 49.38 18.75
N SER A 405 2.62 48.33 17.99
CA SER A 405 1.76 47.68 17.00
C SER A 405 1.78 46.17 17.21
N LEU A 406 0.63 45.59 17.56
CA LEU A 406 0.55 44.17 17.84
C LEU A 406 0.41 43.37 16.54
N LEU A 407 1.38 42.52 16.25
CA LEU A 407 1.42 41.66 15.07
C LEU A 407 1.37 40.19 15.49
N ILE A 408 0.76 39.35 14.66
CA ILE A 408 0.81 37.90 14.76
C ILE A 408 1.40 37.28 13.49
N ARG A 409 2.32 36.32 13.65
CA ARG A 409 2.85 35.51 12.55
C ARG A 409 3.35 34.15 13.00
N SER A 410 3.62 33.28 12.03
CA SER A 410 4.44 32.07 12.22
C SER A 410 5.91 32.42 12.48
N ARG A 411 6.66 31.45 13.01
CA ARG A 411 8.10 31.58 13.22
C ARG A 411 8.86 31.80 11.90
N GLU A 412 9.91 32.60 11.97
CA GLU A 412 10.87 32.84 10.90
C GLU A 412 12.25 32.28 11.28
N ALA A 413 13.09 32.05 10.28
CA ALA A 413 14.44 31.55 10.51
C ALA A 413 15.29 32.64 11.17
N GLY A 414 15.78 32.38 12.38
CA GLY A 414 16.62 33.33 13.12
C GLY A 414 15.91 34.05 14.26
N ASP A 415 14.60 33.85 14.43
CA ASP A 415 13.83 34.47 15.52
C ASP A 415 14.49 34.25 16.89
N LEU A 416 14.67 35.36 17.60
CA LEU A 416 15.27 35.45 18.93
C LEU A 416 14.26 36.06 19.90
N TYR A 417 14.27 35.56 21.12
CA TYR A 417 13.28 35.87 22.14
C TYR A 417 13.93 35.86 23.53
N ASP A 418 13.49 36.71 24.46
CA ASP A 418 13.96 36.83 25.84
C ASP A 418 12.89 36.36 26.84
N PRO A 419 12.69 35.05 27.05
CA PRO A 419 11.66 34.57 27.96
C PRO A 419 11.92 35.01 29.40
N ILE A 420 10.85 35.42 30.08
CA ILE A 420 10.90 35.92 31.45
C ILE A 420 11.56 34.89 32.40
N GLY A 421 12.44 35.40 33.27
CA GLY A 421 13.15 34.64 34.31
C GLY A 421 14.29 33.74 33.82
N LEU A 422 14.64 33.74 32.52
CA LEU A 422 15.80 33.01 32.00
C LEU A 422 17.05 33.86 31.80
N GLY A 423 16.92 35.19 31.82
CA GLY A 423 18.04 36.15 31.78
C GLY A 423 18.89 36.11 30.50
N THR A 424 18.48 35.36 29.48
CA THR A 424 19.21 35.18 28.22
C THR A 424 18.25 35.08 27.04
N PHE A 425 18.69 35.56 25.86
CA PHE A 425 17.95 35.35 24.62
C PHE A 425 18.08 33.90 24.17
N LYS A 426 16.98 33.30 23.73
CA LYS A 426 16.90 31.97 23.14
C LYS A 426 16.36 32.05 21.72
N LYS A 427 16.84 31.16 20.85
CA LYS A 427 16.24 30.99 19.52
C LYS A 427 14.90 30.30 19.65
N ILE A 428 13.87 30.76 18.93
CA ILE A 428 12.55 30.12 18.92
C ILE A 428 12.66 28.64 18.53
N LYS A 429 13.55 28.31 17.58
CA LYS A 429 13.84 26.92 17.20
C LYS A 429 14.24 26.04 18.40
N GLU A 430 15.09 26.54 19.28
CA GLU A 430 15.58 25.80 20.44
C GLU A 430 14.47 25.63 21.47
N ILE A 431 13.70 26.69 21.74
CA ILE A 431 12.53 26.62 22.62
C ILE A 431 11.56 25.53 22.14
N LEU A 432 11.19 25.53 20.86
CA LEU A 432 10.25 24.54 20.32
C LEU A 432 10.80 23.10 20.33
N ILE A 433 12.14 22.93 20.29
CA ILE A 433 12.79 21.61 20.43
C ILE A 433 12.76 21.16 21.90
N ASP A 434 13.15 22.04 22.83
CA ASP A 434 13.16 21.77 24.28
C ASP A 434 11.76 21.40 24.77
N GLN A 435 10.76 22.09 24.21
CA GLN A 435 9.34 21.86 24.44
C GLN A 435 8.76 20.65 23.69
N LYS A 436 9.59 19.89 22.95
CA LYS A 436 9.20 18.70 22.18
C LYS A 436 8.01 18.93 21.22
N ILE A 437 7.96 20.10 20.58
CA ILE A 437 6.94 20.39 19.56
C ILE A 437 7.26 19.64 18.26
N PRO A 438 6.32 18.84 17.71
CA PRO A 438 6.44 18.17 16.41
C PRO A 438 6.78 19.15 15.29
N ARG A 439 7.67 18.78 14.37
CA ARG A 439 8.13 19.70 13.31
C ARG A 439 6.95 20.20 12.45
N SER A 440 5.95 19.36 12.23
CA SER A 440 4.71 19.69 11.51
C SER A 440 3.92 20.82 12.17
N LEU A 441 3.93 20.90 13.50
CA LEU A 441 3.14 21.87 14.26
C LEU A 441 3.88 23.18 14.55
N ARG A 442 5.21 23.23 14.36
CA ARG A 442 6.02 24.41 14.74
C ARG A 442 5.67 25.67 13.97
N GLU A 443 5.24 25.55 12.72
CA GLU A 443 4.80 26.72 11.94
C GLU A 443 3.41 27.22 12.38
N ALA A 444 2.64 26.37 13.06
CA ALA A 444 1.30 26.70 13.55
C ALA A 444 1.30 27.39 14.92
N ILE A 445 2.46 27.52 15.58
CA ILE A 445 2.54 28.20 16.88
C ILE A 445 2.52 29.71 16.62
N PRO A 446 1.53 30.45 17.16
CA PRO A 446 1.45 31.89 16.93
C PRO A 446 2.52 32.63 17.73
N LEU A 447 3.25 33.50 17.05
CA LEU A 447 4.15 34.46 17.69
C LEU A 447 3.47 35.83 17.71
N PHE A 448 3.44 36.47 18.87
CA PHE A 448 2.92 37.82 19.07
C PHE A 448 4.10 38.78 19.16
N LEU A 449 4.05 39.86 18.37
CA LEU A 449 5.14 40.82 18.24
C LEU A 449 4.64 42.25 18.41
N SER A 450 5.50 43.11 18.95
CA SER A 450 5.38 44.55 18.90
C SER A 450 6.48 45.05 17.97
N LYS A 451 6.09 45.55 16.79
CA LYS A 451 7.03 45.78 15.67
C LYS A 451 7.81 44.48 15.38
N ASP A 452 9.13 44.49 15.52
CA ASP A 452 9.99 43.34 15.26
C ASP A 452 10.34 42.50 16.50
N LYS A 453 9.87 42.91 17.69
CA LYS A 453 10.19 42.24 18.96
C LYS A 453 9.07 41.29 19.36
N ILE A 454 9.42 40.02 19.58
CA ILE A 454 8.48 39.00 20.05
C ILE A 454 8.17 39.26 21.52
N LEU A 455 6.90 39.54 21.85
CA LEU A 455 6.44 39.67 23.24
C LEU A 455 5.96 38.33 23.82
N TRP A 456 5.46 37.43 22.99
CA TRP A 456 4.94 36.14 23.44
C TRP A 456 5.00 35.06 22.36
N VAL A 457 5.45 33.88 22.77
CA VAL A 457 5.28 32.63 22.01
C VAL A 457 4.02 31.96 22.55
N GLY A 458 2.96 31.85 21.75
CA GLY A 458 1.64 31.42 22.21
C GLY A 458 1.68 30.15 23.05
N GLY A 459 1.29 30.28 24.33
CA GLY A 459 1.29 29.19 25.31
C GLY A 459 2.63 28.84 25.96
N TYR A 460 3.66 29.66 25.76
CA TYR A 460 4.90 29.62 26.55
C TYR A 460 4.98 30.84 27.48
N ARG A 461 6.16 31.09 28.06
CA ARG A 461 6.45 32.28 28.87
C ARG A 461 6.37 33.56 28.03
N ILE A 462 6.01 34.69 28.65
CA ILE A 462 6.12 36.05 28.08
C ILE A 462 7.56 36.58 28.03
N SER A 463 7.80 37.63 27.26
CA SER A 463 9.11 38.30 27.15
C SER A 463 9.38 39.15 28.39
N GLU A 464 10.63 39.11 28.88
CA GLU A 464 11.11 39.96 29.97
C GLU A 464 10.96 41.45 29.63
N SER A 465 11.12 41.81 28.35
CA SER A 465 11.00 43.18 27.85
C SER A 465 9.58 43.77 27.93
N PHE A 466 8.55 42.92 28.02
CA PHE A 466 7.13 43.33 28.00
C PHE A 466 6.39 43.01 29.31
N LYS A 467 7.11 42.61 30.36
CA LYS A 467 6.51 42.28 31.64
C LYS A 467 5.84 43.49 32.29
N VAL A 468 4.70 43.27 32.94
CA VAL A 468 4.05 44.28 33.79
C VAL A 468 4.95 44.63 34.98
N LYS A 469 5.13 45.93 35.24
CA LYS A 469 5.95 46.50 36.31
C LYS A 469 5.10 47.28 37.31
N PRO A 470 5.61 47.60 38.51
CA PRO A 470 4.91 48.45 39.49
C PRO A 470 4.42 49.79 38.92
N GLU A 471 5.17 50.38 38.00
CA GLU A 471 4.89 51.66 37.35
C GLU A 471 3.98 51.59 36.11
N THR A 472 3.66 50.38 35.61
CA THR A 472 2.77 50.20 34.45
C THR A 472 1.39 50.82 34.74
N GLN A 473 0.84 51.61 33.82
CA GLN A 473 -0.49 52.23 33.97
C GLN A 473 -1.54 51.57 33.08
N THR A 474 -1.13 51.18 31.88
CA THR A 474 -1.97 50.53 30.86
C THR A 474 -1.45 49.13 30.59
N ILE A 475 -2.36 48.17 30.48
CA ILE A 475 -2.04 46.76 30.28
C ILE A 475 -2.68 46.29 28.98
N LEU A 476 -1.90 45.56 28.19
CA LEU A 476 -2.41 44.78 27.09
C LEU A 476 -2.70 43.36 27.60
N GLU A 477 -3.94 42.91 27.47
CA GLU A 477 -4.30 41.51 27.69
C GLU A 477 -4.42 40.79 26.35
N ILE A 478 -3.79 39.61 26.25
CA ILE A 478 -3.99 38.70 25.13
C ILE A 478 -4.57 37.40 25.68
N ARG A 479 -5.77 37.06 25.21
CA ARG A 479 -6.39 35.75 25.42
C ARG A 479 -6.20 34.92 24.17
N LEU A 480 -5.55 33.77 24.30
CA LEU A 480 -5.36 32.78 23.27
C LEU A 480 -6.14 31.52 23.65
N ARG A 481 -7.26 31.28 22.98
CA ARG A 481 -8.00 30.03 23.07
C ARG A 481 -7.68 29.18 21.87
N MET A 482 -7.22 27.96 22.11
CA MET A 482 -7.03 26.95 21.09
C MET A 482 -8.16 25.94 21.18
N VAL A 483 -8.91 25.79 20.10
CA VAL A 483 -9.86 24.71 19.91
C VAL A 483 -9.24 23.75 18.91
N ARG A 484 -8.94 22.52 19.35
CA ARG A 484 -8.55 21.48 18.41
C ARG A 484 -9.79 21.14 17.60
N CYS A 485 -9.83 21.52 16.32
CA CYS A 485 -10.82 20.96 15.42
C CYS A 485 -10.57 19.45 15.41
N SER A 486 -11.46 18.67 16.03
CA SER A 486 -11.58 17.25 15.68
C SER A 486 -11.67 17.23 14.17
N ARG A 487 -10.69 16.62 13.49
CA ARG A 487 -10.81 16.38 12.05
C ARG A 487 -12.19 15.80 11.85
N THR A 488 -13.07 16.59 11.24
CA THR A 488 -14.39 16.12 10.89
C THR A 488 -14.12 15.11 9.80
N LEU A 489 -14.15 13.85 10.21
CA LEU A 489 -14.47 12.72 9.36
C LEU A 489 -15.63 13.17 8.47
N TYR A 490 -15.35 13.36 7.18
CA TYR A 490 -16.38 13.07 6.20
C TYR A 490 -16.63 11.56 6.31
N LEU A 491 -17.74 11.19 6.93
CA LEU A 491 -18.43 9.95 6.58
C LEU A 491 -19.88 10.28 6.23
N PRO A 492 -20.41 9.62 5.17
CA PRO A 492 -21.67 9.98 4.53
C PRO A 492 -22.84 9.44 5.35
N VAL A 493 -23.92 10.20 5.41
CA VAL A 493 -25.26 9.65 5.70
C VAL A 493 -26.18 10.11 4.57
N LEU A 494 -26.65 9.10 3.82
CA LEU A 494 -27.61 9.14 2.71
C LEU A 494 -29.03 9.53 3.19
N PRO A 495 -30.01 9.73 2.29
CA PRO A 495 -31.05 10.73 2.44
C PRO A 495 -32.17 10.37 3.41
N ILE A 496 -32.80 11.46 3.88
CA ILE A 496 -34.13 11.67 4.45
C ILE A 496 -35.20 10.61 4.10
N PRO A 497 -36.23 10.43 4.96
CA PRO A 497 -37.62 10.38 4.50
C PRO A 497 -38.25 11.77 4.38
#